data_AF-A0A383B7J0-F1
#
_entry.id   AF-A0A383B7J0-F1
#
_cell.length_a   1.000
_cell.length_b   1.000
_cell.length_c   1.000
_cell.angle_alpha   90.00
_cell.angle_beta   90.00
_cell.angle_gamma   90.00
#
_symmetry.space_group_name_H-M   'P 1'
#
loop_
_entity.id
_entity.type
_entity.pdbx_description
1 polymer ?
#
loop_
_entity_poly.entity_id
_entity_poly.type
_entity_poly.pdbx_seq_one_letter_code
_entity_poly.pdbx_strand_id
1 'polypeptide(L)'
;MKNLVINTVRRSQINFWKLHKKIVRKNLKFKNIHKDETCLIVANGGSLKSYDISNISDLPAIGCTYTLIDKRAQSLNFKYFIFSEQYLFYSLFYNFQSAYKKKFRFQKNIIRKIFEKTIARNPNINYFINLTNYYSEVSRNPNINYFYHFGDSTSDSYDLAGNFSAMQGALEIMLSTAQYLGFSKAILLGCDYLGKPVIRGHFYADSKPFYGVS
;
A
#
# COMPACT_ATOMS: atom_id res chain seq x y z
N MET A 1 -0.19 33.81 9.30
CA MET A 1 0.82 33.07 10.10
C MET A 1 0.66 31.54 10.07
N LYS A 2 -0.49 30.94 10.40
CA LYS A 2 -0.65 29.45 10.43
C LYS A 2 -0.27 28.73 9.12
N ASN A 3 -0.70 29.25 7.97
CA ASN A 3 -0.38 28.64 6.66
C ASN A 3 1.11 28.70 6.30
N LEU A 4 1.81 29.77 6.72
CA LEU A 4 3.24 29.90 6.49
C LEU A 4 4.01 28.83 7.28
N VAL A 5 3.66 28.65 8.56
CA VAL A 5 4.28 27.62 9.43
C VAL A 5 4.03 26.21 8.88
N ILE A 6 2.79 25.89 8.48
CA ILE A 6 2.44 24.58 7.89
C ILE A 6 3.25 24.31 6.62
N ASN A 7 3.38 25.31 5.74
CA ASN A 7 4.16 25.19 4.51
C ASN A 7 5.65 24.98 4.79
N THR A 8 6.20 25.69 5.77
CA THR A 8 7.60 25.52 6.19
C THR A 8 7.85 24.12 6.75
N VAL A 9 6.94 23.61 7.59
CA VAL A 9 7.04 22.25 8.14
C VAL A 9 6.95 21.21 7.01
N ARG A 10 5.99 21.34 6.09
CA ARG A 10 5.85 20.42 4.94
C ARG A 10 7.10 20.43 4.05
N ARG A 11 7.65 21.61 3.75
CA ARG A 11 8.90 21.74 2.99
C ARG A 11 10.07 21.07 3.72
N SER A 12 10.16 21.27 5.03
CA SER A 12 11.21 20.65 5.86
C SER A 12 11.11 19.12 5.84
N GLN A 13 9.89 18.57 5.96
CA GLN A 13 9.66 17.13 5.84
C GLN A 13 10.04 16.60 4.45
N ILE A 14 9.65 17.29 3.38
CA ILE A 14 10.03 16.90 2.01
C ILE A 14 11.56 16.91 1.86
N ASN A 15 12.23 17.96 2.32
CA ASN A 15 13.68 18.08 2.25
C ASN A 15 14.38 16.98 3.06
N PHE A 16 13.88 16.67 4.26
CA PHE A 16 14.37 15.55 5.06
C PHE A 16 14.29 14.23 4.27
N TRP A 17 13.15 13.94 3.65
CA TRP A 17 13.01 12.72 2.86
C TRP A 17 13.84 12.74 1.57
N LYS A 18 14.07 13.89 0.93
CA LYS A 18 14.99 13.98 -0.22
C LYS A 18 16.40 13.47 0.09
N LEU A 19 16.89 13.65 1.33
CA LEU A 19 18.18 13.11 1.76
C LEU A 19 18.22 11.56 1.74
N HIS A 20 17.05 10.93 1.80
CA HIS A 20 16.87 9.48 1.83
C HIS A 20 16.69 8.85 0.45
N LYS A 21 16.83 9.62 -0.64
CA LYS A 21 16.61 9.13 -2.02
C LYS A 21 17.47 7.93 -2.41
N LYS A 22 18.63 7.74 -1.78
CA LYS A 22 19.47 6.54 -1.98
C LYS A 22 18.80 5.25 -1.52
N ILE A 23 17.85 5.30 -0.59
CA ILE A 23 17.15 4.12 -0.06
C ILE A 23 16.26 3.51 -1.13
N VAL A 24 15.47 4.34 -1.83
CA VAL A 24 14.56 3.86 -2.89
C VAL A 24 15.32 3.36 -4.12
N ARG A 25 16.53 3.86 -4.38
CA ARG A 25 17.37 3.41 -5.52
C ARG A 25 17.67 1.90 -5.50
N LYS A 26 17.58 1.24 -4.35
CA LYS A 26 17.70 -0.23 -4.24
C LYS A 26 16.63 -0.96 -5.08
N ASN A 27 15.53 -0.29 -5.42
CA ASN A 27 14.44 -0.86 -6.21
C ASN A 27 14.79 -1.03 -7.69
N LEU A 28 15.94 -0.50 -8.17
CA LEU A 28 16.40 -0.74 -9.54
C LEU A 28 16.45 -2.23 -9.90
N LYS A 29 16.72 -3.10 -8.91
CA LYS A 29 16.70 -4.56 -9.05
C LYS A 29 15.34 -5.15 -9.47
N PHE A 30 14.25 -4.39 -9.33
CA PHE A 30 12.90 -4.82 -9.68
C PHE A 30 12.42 -4.24 -11.01
N LYS A 31 13.16 -3.33 -11.64
CA LYS A 31 12.69 -2.66 -12.84
C LYS A 31 12.58 -3.68 -13.98
N ASN A 32 11.39 -3.80 -14.57
CA ASN A 32 11.11 -4.69 -15.71
C ASN A 32 11.43 -6.18 -15.50
N ILE A 33 11.48 -6.68 -14.26
CA ILE A 33 11.78 -8.09 -14.01
C ILE A 33 10.65 -9.04 -14.43
N HIS A 34 9.43 -8.51 -14.62
CA HIS A 34 8.25 -9.22 -15.10
C HIS A 34 7.82 -8.72 -16.48
N LYS A 35 8.79 -8.33 -17.32
CA LYS A 35 8.52 -7.79 -18.64
C LYS A 35 7.62 -8.76 -19.42
N ASP A 36 6.54 -8.23 -19.98
CA ASP A 36 5.57 -8.95 -20.82
C ASP A 36 4.71 -9.99 -20.08
N GLU A 37 4.91 -10.20 -18.77
CA GLU A 37 4.08 -11.10 -17.96
C GLU A 37 2.71 -10.49 -17.60
N THR A 38 1.80 -11.34 -17.13
CA THR A 38 0.51 -10.94 -16.55
C THR A 38 0.57 -11.07 -15.03
N CYS A 39 0.03 -10.11 -14.28
CA CYS A 39 -0.10 -10.20 -12.83
C CYS A 39 -1.56 -10.26 -12.37
N LEU A 40 -1.75 -10.73 -11.14
CA LEU A 40 -2.98 -10.56 -10.38
C LEU A 40 -2.83 -9.35 -9.44
N ILE A 41 -3.82 -8.46 -9.43
CA ILE A 41 -3.92 -7.40 -8.42
C ILE A 41 -5.11 -7.72 -7.51
N VAL A 42 -4.82 -7.88 -6.23
CA VAL A 42 -5.83 -8.25 -5.22
C VAL A 42 -5.97 -7.10 -4.22
N ALA A 43 -7.07 -6.38 -4.35
CA ALA A 43 -7.43 -5.28 -3.45
C ALA A 43 -8.32 -5.80 -2.30
N ASN A 44 -8.98 -4.88 -1.57
CA ASN A 44 -9.75 -5.21 -0.36
C ASN A 44 -11.28 -5.12 -0.55
N GLY A 45 -11.79 -5.11 -1.79
CA GLY A 45 -13.21 -4.93 -2.09
C GLY A 45 -14.10 -6.02 -1.48
N GLY A 46 -15.34 -5.64 -1.18
CA GLY A 46 -16.38 -6.55 -0.69
C GLY A 46 -16.73 -7.67 -1.67
N SER A 47 -16.54 -7.49 -2.98
CA SER A 47 -16.79 -8.52 -3.99
C SER A 47 -15.98 -9.81 -3.76
N LEU A 48 -14.83 -9.73 -3.08
CA LEU A 48 -14.03 -10.90 -2.69
C LEU A 48 -14.79 -11.87 -1.76
N LYS A 49 -15.89 -11.46 -1.13
CA LYS A 49 -16.76 -12.37 -0.37
C LYS A 49 -17.53 -13.34 -1.28
N SER A 50 -17.73 -12.96 -2.53
CA SER A 50 -18.53 -13.74 -3.50
C SER A 50 -17.68 -14.65 -4.38
N TYR A 51 -16.35 -14.53 -4.33
CA TYR A 51 -15.43 -15.35 -5.12
C TYR A 51 -14.79 -16.44 -4.26
N ASP A 52 -14.67 -17.63 -4.84
CA ASP A 52 -13.68 -18.58 -4.38
C ASP A 52 -12.32 -18.19 -4.95
N ILE A 53 -11.53 -17.49 -4.14
CA ILE A 53 -10.20 -17.04 -4.52
C ILE A 53 -9.11 -18.09 -4.29
N SER A 54 -9.47 -19.27 -3.76
CA SER A 54 -8.48 -20.24 -3.31
C SER A 54 -7.66 -20.87 -4.45
N ASN A 55 -8.18 -20.89 -5.68
CA ASN A 55 -7.54 -21.55 -6.83
C ASN A 55 -7.60 -20.72 -8.13
N ILE A 56 -7.55 -19.38 -8.04
CA ILE A 56 -7.75 -18.53 -9.22
C ILE A 56 -6.61 -18.65 -10.24
N SER A 57 -5.35 -18.67 -9.79
CA SER A 57 -4.19 -18.70 -10.68
C SER A 57 -2.87 -18.81 -9.92
N ASP A 58 -1.84 -19.35 -10.58
CA ASP A 58 -0.44 -19.30 -10.15
C ASP A 58 0.30 -18.02 -10.58
N LEU A 59 -0.39 -17.08 -11.24
CA LEU A 59 0.18 -15.81 -11.68
C LEU A 59 0.79 -15.01 -10.51
N PRO A 60 1.89 -14.26 -10.74
CA PRO A 60 2.44 -13.37 -9.74
C PRO A 60 1.38 -12.38 -9.24
N ALA A 61 1.16 -12.35 -7.93
CA ALA A 61 0.15 -11.50 -7.32
C ALA A 61 0.77 -10.31 -6.58
N ILE A 62 0.06 -9.17 -6.67
CA ILE A 62 0.30 -7.93 -5.92
C ILE A 62 -0.92 -7.71 -5.02
N GLY A 63 -0.70 -7.69 -3.70
CA GLY A 63 -1.75 -7.43 -2.71
C GLY A 63 -1.57 -6.10 -1.99
N CYS A 64 -2.58 -5.69 -1.23
CA CYS A 64 -2.45 -4.52 -0.35
C CYS A 64 -3.13 -4.68 1.02
N THR A 65 -2.55 -3.98 2.01
CA THR A 65 -3.09 -3.74 3.35
C THR A 65 -3.64 -5.00 4.05
N TYR A 66 -4.95 -5.23 3.99
CA TYR A 66 -5.62 -6.31 4.74
C TYR A 66 -5.68 -7.64 3.98
N THR A 67 -5.36 -7.67 2.69
CA THR A 67 -5.57 -8.84 1.82
C THR A 67 -4.93 -10.12 2.39
N LEU A 68 -3.70 -10.07 2.91
CA LEU A 68 -3.00 -11.23 3.48
C LEU A 68 -3.58 -11.74 4.82
N ILE A 69 -4.55 -11.04 5.41
CA ILE A 69 -5.28 -11.53 6.59
C ILE A 69 -6.39 -12.49 6.18
N ASP A 70 -6.86 -12.43 4.92
CA ASP A 70 -7.78 -13.42 4.37
C ASP A 70 -7.05 -14.76 4.17
N LYS A 71 -7.49 -15.79 4.90
CA LYS A 71 -6.91 -17.13 4.77
C LYS A 71 -7.06 -17.69 3.36
N ARG A 72 -8.14 -17.32 2.64
CA ARG A 72 -8.39 -17.77 1.26
C ARG A 72 -7.38 -17.18 0.28
N ALA A 73 -6.77 -16.04 0.61
CA ALA A 73 -5.76 -15.41 -0.24
C ALA A 73 -4.36 -16.03 -0.02
N GLN A 74 -4.15 -16.86 1.01
CA GLN A 74 -2.84 -17.48 1.29
C GLN A 74 -2.39 -18.48 0.22
N SER A 75 -3.33 -19.03 -0.56
CA SER A 75 -3.00 -19.90 -1.69
C SER A 75 -2.54 -19.13 -2.94
N LEU A 76 -2.75 -17.80 -2.99
CA LEU A 76 -2.32 -16.98 -4.11
C LEU A 76 -0.81 -16.76 -4.08
N ASN A 77 -0.20 -16.72 -5.26
CA ASN A 77 1.24 -16.51 -5.44
C ASN A 77 1.64 -15.04 -5.24
N PHE A 78 1.46 -14.49 -4.04
CA PHE A 78 1.90 -13.12 -3.73
C PHE A 78 3.43 -13.03 -3.83
N LYS A 79 3.90 -12.26 -4.81
CA LYS A 79 5.31 -11.86 -4.94
C LYS A 79 5.55 -10.48 -4.36
N TYR A 80 4.53 -9.62 -4.40
CA TYR A 80 4.61 -8.23 -3.98
C TYR A 80 3.43 -7.84 -3.09
N PHE A 81 3.68 -6.93 -2.15
CA PHE A 81 2.63 -6.42 -1.27
C PHE A 81 2.83 -4.95 -0.91
N ILE A 82 1.74 -4.18 -0.92
CA ILE A 82 1.76 -2.74 -0.74
C ILE A 82 1.18 -2.35 0.63
N PHE A 83 1.92 -1.49 1.35
CA PHE A 83 1.38 -0.68 2.43
C PHE A 83 1.52 0.80 2.07
N SER A 84 0.40 1.43 1.72
CA SER A 84 0.36 2.80 1.21
C SER A 84 0.50 3.88 2.30
N GLU A 85 0.17 3.53 3.53
CA GLU A 85 -0.05 4.45 4.62
C GLU A 85 1.27 4.99 5.18
N GLN A 86 1.34 6.31 5.32
CA GLN A 86 2.47 6.98 5.94
C GLN A 86 2.48 6.70 7.44
N TYR A 87 3.67 6.47 8.01
CA TYR A 87 3.87 6.24 9.44
C TYR A 87 3.06 5.07 10.04
N LEU A 88 2.58 4.14 9.21
CA LEU A 88 1.78 2.97 9.58
C LEU A 88 2.43 2.09 10.65
N PHE A 89 3.77 2.01 10.68
CA PHE A 89 4.50 1.04 11.50
C PHE A 89 5.11 1.65 12.78
N TYR A 90 4.74 2.87 13.15
CA TYR A 90 5.14 3.45 14.43
C TYR A 90 4.21 3.00 15.57
N SER A 91 4.78 2.80 16.77
CA SER A 91 4.04 2.34 17.97
C SER A 91 3.00 3.33 18.47
N LEU A 92 3.21 4.61 18.20
CA LEU A 92 2.35 5.72 18.60
C LEU A 92 2.05 6.59 17.38
N PHE A 93 0.80 7.01 17.24
CA PHE A 93 0.40 8.01 16.25
C PHE A 93 -0.42 9.11 16.89
N TYR A 94 -0.43 10.27 16.23
CA TYR A 94 -1.23 11.41 16.64
C TYR A 94 -2.57 11.41 15.91
N ASN A 95 -3.67 11.36 16.67
CA ASN A 95 -5.01 11.35 16.09
C ASN A 95 -5.48 12.79 15.80
N PHE A 96 -5.47 13.16 14.52
CA PHE A 96 -5.99 14.46 14.05
C PHE A 96 -7.52 14.53 13.99
N GLN A 97 -8.21 13.39 14.02
CA GLN A 97 -9.65 13.26 13.80
C GLN A 97 -10.48 13.33 15.10
N SER A 98 -9.92 13.95 16.14
CA SER A 98 -10.55 14.04 17.46
C SER A 98 -11.68 15.08 17.49
N ALA A 99 -12.78 14.84 16.77
CA ALA A 99 -14.06 15.50 17.01
C ALA A 99 -14.63 15.15 18.41
N TYR A 100 -14.14 14.05 19.01
CA TYR A 100 -14.45 13.66 20.38
C TYR A 100 -13.40 14.23 21.34
N LYS A 101 -13.84 14.91 22.41
CA LYS A 101 -13.06 15.59 23.46
C LYS A 101 -12.14 14.64 24.28
N LYS A 102 -11.26 13.84 23.66
CA LYS A 102 -10.28 13.05 24.40
C LYS A 102 -9.06 13.92 24.74
N LYS A 103 -8.72 13.94 26.04
CA LYS A 103 -7.60 14.71 26.64
C LYS A 103 -6.21 14.27 26.13
N PHE A 104 -6.12 13.06 25.57
CA PHE A 104 -4.89 12.49 24.99
C PHE A 104 -5.03 12.27 23.49
N ARG A 105 -4.16 12.91 22.71
CA ARG A 105 -4.13 12.85 21.24
C ARG A 105 -3.17 11.79 20.67
N PHE A 106 -2.25 11.30 21.48
CA PHE A 106 -1.38 10.17 21.13
C PHE A 106 -2.09 8.85 21.44
N GLN A 107 -2.11 7.94 20.47
CA GLN A 107 -2.76 6.63 20.58
C GLN A 107 -1.78 5.53 20.21
N LYS A 108 -1.90 4.38 20.89
CA LYS A 108 -1.14 3.17 20.56
C LYS A 108 -1.65 2.59 19.23
N ASN A 109 -0.73 2.27 18.34
CA ASN A 109 -1.05 1.65 17.07
C ASN A 109 -1.20 0.13 17.24
N ILE A 110 -2.44 -0.32 17.43
CA ILE A 110 -2.74 -1.76 17.57
C ILE A 110 -2.63 -2.51 16.23
N ILE A 111 -2.93 -1.83 15.12
CA ILE A 111 -2.94 -2.40 13.76
C ILE A 111 -1.52 -2.76 13.33
N ARG A 112 -0.51 -1.99 13.74
CA ARG A 112 0.91 -2.29 13.53
C ARG A 112 1.24 -3.75 13.81
N LYS A 113 0.83 -4.27 14.97
CA LYS A 113 1.14 -5.65 15.39
C LYS A 113 0.52 -6.71 14.49
N ILE A 114 -0.62 -6.40 13.86
CA ILE A 114 -1.28 -7.30 12.91
C ILE A 114 -0.43 -7.38 11.65
N PHE A 115 -0.05 -6.23 11.07
CA PHE A 115 0.75 -6.19 9.86
C PHE A 115 2.16 -6.73 10.06
N GLU A 116 2.80 -6.48 11.20
CA GLU A 116 4.10 -7.08 11.53
C GLU A 116 4.03 -8.61 11.57
N LYS A 117 2.97 -9.17 12.17
CA LYS A 117 2.75 -10.63 12.16
C LYS A 117 2.51 -11.15 10.74
N THR A 118 1.77 -10.42 9.92
CA THR A 118 1.55 -10.78 8.51
C THR A 118 2.86 -10.79 7.72
N ILE A 119 3.70 -9.76 7.88
CA ILE A 119 5.02 -9.67 7.24
C ILE A 119 5.90 -10.84 7.68
N ALA A 120 5.96 -11.11 8.99
CA ALA A 120 6.78 -12.19 9.54
C ALA A 120 6.35 -13.59 9.06
N ARG A 121 5.05 -13.82 8.84
CA ARG A 121 4.51 -15.09 8.35
C ARG A 121 4.74 -15.31 6.85
N ASN A 122 5.02 -14.26 6.10
CA ASN A 122 5.18 -14.31 4.65
C ASN A 122 6.56 -13.77 4.25
N PRO A 123 7.65 -14.46 4.63
CA PRO A 123 9.01 -13.98 4.41
C PRO A 123 9.39 -13.94 2.92
N ASN A 124 8.69 -14.66 2.04
CA ASN A 124 9.05 -14.73 0.61
C ASN A 124 8.47 -13.57 -0.23
N ILE A 125 7.68 -12.68 0.38
CA ILE A 125 7.03 -11.55 -0.30
C ILE A 125 7.95 -10.33 -0.24
N ASN A 126 8.06 -9.59 -1.35
CA ASN A 126 8.66 -8.27 -1.37
C ASN A 126 7.59 -7.21 -1.03
N TYR A 127 7.82 -6.46 0.05
CA TYR A 127 6.91 -5.41 0.48
C TYR A 127 7.39 -4.07 -0.05
N PHE A 128 6.48 -3.28 -0.61
CA PHE A 128 6.72 -1.87 -0.91
C PHE A 128 5.91 -1.03 0.07
N ILE A 129 6.60 -0.23 0.87
CA ILE A 129 5.99 0.63 1.88
C ILE A 129 6.42 2.08 1.70
N ASN A 130 5.60 3.01 2.18
CA ASN A 130 5.97 4.41 2.14
C ASN A 130 7.28 4.67 2.92
N LEU A 131 8.22 5.42 2.34
CA LEU A 131 9.53 5.76 2.94
C LEU A 131 9.43 6.40 4.32
N THR A 132 8.30 7.04 4.65
CA THR A 132 8.04 7.57 5.99
C THR A 132 8.11 6.51 7.10
N ASN A 133 7.99 5.23 6.77
CA ASN A 133 8.13 4.12 7.69
C ASN A 133 9.59 3.66 7.91
N TYR A 134 10.59 4.30 7.29
CA TYR A 134 11.98 3.84 7.31
C TYR A 134 12.59 3.67 8.71
N TYR A 135 12.17 4.45 9.71
CA TYR A 135 12.68 4.31 11.08
C TYR A 135 11.79 3.45 11.98
N SER A 136 10.81 2.75 11.42
CA SER A 136 10.00 1.79 12.16
C SER A 136 10.74 0.46 12.37
N GLU A 137 10.18 -0.40 13.22
CA GLU A 137 10.79 -1.71 13.51
C GLU A 137 10.75 -2.66 12.31
N VAL A 138 9.80 -2.49 11.36
CA VAL A 138 9.69 -3.37 10.18
C VAL A 138 10.84 -3.23 9.22
N SER A 139 11.53 -2.10 9.25
CA SER A 139 12.66 -1.76 8.38
C SER A 139 13.85 -2.71 8.48
N ARG A 140 13.87 -3.55 9.53
CA ARG A 140 14.88 -4.60 9.72
C ARG A 140 14.67 -5.82 8.81
N ASN A 141 13.47 -5.99 8.24
CA ASN A 141 13.19 -7.09 7.34
C ASN A 141 13.80 -6.80 5.95
N PRO A 142 14.62 -7.73 5.39
CA PRO A 142 15.34 -7.51 4.15
C PRO A 142 14.44 -7.37 2.90
N ASN A 143 13.20 -7.82 2.99
CA ASN A 143 12.22 -7.75 1.90
C ASN A 143 11.34 -6.50 1.97
N ILE A 144 11.64 -5.57 2.89
CA ILE A 144 11.05 -4.23 2.87
C ILE A 144 11.79 -3.34 1.89
N ASN A 145 11.02 -2.80 0.95
CA ASN A 145 11.44 -1.86 -0.06
C ASN A 145 10.58 -0.59 0.09
N TYR A 146 11.11 0.56 -0.35
CA TYR A 146 10.49 1.85 -0.07
C TYR A 146 10.12 2.59 -1.35
N PHE A 147 9.04 3.36 -1.30
CA PHE A 147 8.69 4.32 -2.33
C PHE A 147 8.35 5.67 -1.71
N TYR A 148 8.57 6.74 -2.47
CA TYR A 148 8.24 8.11 -2.03
C TYR A 148 8.20 9.07 -3.21
N HIS A 149 7.43 10.15 -3.05
CA HIS A 149 7.19 11.13 -4.09
C HIS A 149 8.25 12.26 -4.13
N PHE A 150 9.01 12.46 -3.04
CA PHE A 150 10.09 13.46 -2.91
C PHE A 150 9.69 14.90 -3.28
N GLY A 151 8.42 15.26 -3.11
CA GLY A 151 7.88 16.57 -3.46
C GLY A 151 7.29 16.68 -4.86
N ASP A 152 7.40 15.64 -5.68
CA ASP A 152 6.60 15.49 -6.88
C ASP A 152 5.17 15.09 -6.47
N SER A 153 4.16 15.80 -6.94
CA SER A 153 2.76 15.48 -6.60
C SER A 153 1.83 15.52 -7.80
N THR A 154 2.40 15.62 -9.00
CA THR A 154 1.63 15.96 -10.22
C THR A 154 2.08 15.18 -11.45
N SER A 155 3.23 14.47 -11.41
CA SER A 155 3.74 13.78 -12.60
C SER A 155 3.15 12.40 -12.84
N ASP A 156 2.38 11.87 -11.88
CA ASP A 156 1.92 10.47 -11.88
C ASP A 156 3.02 9.44 -12.17
N SER A 157 4.27 9.77 -11.79
CA SER A 157 5.42 8.89 -11.95
C SER A 157 5.25 7.61 -11.15
N TYR A 158 5.57 6.50 -11.80
CA TYR A 158 5.58 5.15 -11.24
C TYR A 158 7.01 4.64 -10.96
N ASP A 159 8.04 5.50 -10.98
CA ASP A 159 9.43 5.11 -10.73
C ASP A 159 9.69 4.78 -9.25
N LEU A 160 9.58 3.48 -8.90
CA LEU A 160 9.88 2.99 -7.56
C LEU A 160 11.33 3.21 -7.13
N ALA A 161 12.28 3.43 -8.05
CA ALA A 161 13.68 3.75 -7.71
C ALA A 161 13.99 5.25 -7.70
N GLY A 162 13.00 6.08 -8.00
CA GLY A 162 13.11 7.52 -8.14
C GLY A 162 11.96 8.22 -7.44
N ASN A 163 11.24 9.07 -8.18
CA ASN A 163 10.05 9.72 -7.65
C ASN A 163 8.84 8.83 -7.98
N PHE A 164 8.06 8.49 -6.97
CA PHE A 164 6.82 7.74 -7.12
C PHE A 164 5.67 8.62 -6.64
N SER A 165 4.88 9.19 -7.55
CA SER A 165 3.81 10.16 -7.24
C SER A 165 2.39 9.66 -7.54
N ALA A 166 2.25 8.52 -8.22
CA ALA A 166 0.97 7.84 -8.43
C ALA A 166 0.46 7.17 -7.12
N MET A 167 -0.04 8.01 -6.20
CA MET A 167 -0.29 7.66 -4.78
C MET A 167 -1.67 8.08 -4.26
N GLN A 168 -2.66 8.33 -5.13
CA GLN A 168 -4.01 8.75 -4.75
C GLN A 168 -4.79 7.65 -4.01
N GLY A 169 -4.41 6.38 -4.19
CA GLY A 169 -4.99 5.26 -3.45
C GLY A 169 -4.22 3.95 -3.64
N ALA A 170 -4.58 2.93 -2.85
CA ALA A 170 -3.87 1.65 -2.85
C ALA A 170 -3.86 0.95 -4.23
N LEU A 171 -4.94 1.02 -5.01
CA LEU A 171 -4.97 0.43 -6.35
C LEU A 171 -4.03 1.13 -7.32
N GLU A 172 -4.00 2.46 -7.30
CA GLU A 172 -3.09 3.22 -8.18
C GLU A 172 -1.65 2.86 -7.86
N ILE A 173 -1.29 2.76 -6.58
CA ILE A 173 0.04 2.32 -6.15
C ILE A 173 0.33 0.89 -6.63
N MET A 174 -0.63 -0.03 -6.56
CA MET A 174 -0.48 -1.40 -7.06
C MET A 174 -0.30 -1.44 -8.58
N LEU A 175 -1.08 -0.67 -9.34
CA LEU A 175 -0.98 -0.57 -10.80
C LEU A 175 0.34 0.05 -11.24
N SER A 176 0.76 1.16 -10.63
CA SER A 176 2.03 1.81 -10.89
C SER A 176 3.22 0.92 -10.48
N THR A 177 3.08 0.15 -9.39
CA THR A 177 4.06 -0.89 -9.06
C THR A 177 4.11 -1.96 -10.15
N ALA A 178 2.98 -2.44 -10.64
CA ALA A 178 2.95 -3.41 -11.73
C ALA A 178 3.62 -2.88 -13.01
N GLN A 179 3.37 -1.62 -13.36
CA GLN A 179 4.02 -0.94 -14.49
C GLN A 179 5.54 -0.85 -14.31
N TYR A 180 6.01 -0.49 -13.11
CA TYR A 180 7.45 -0.44 -12.81
C TYR A 180 8.13 -1.82 -12.94
N LEU A 181 7.43 -2.86 -12.50
CA LEU A 181 7.87 -4.25 -12.56
C LEU A 181 7.88 -4.80 -14.00
N GLY A 182 7.21 -4.12 -14.94
CA GLY A 182 7.19 -4.45 -16.37
C GLY A 182 6.03 -5.33 -16.83
N PHE A 183 5.03 -5.60 -15.97
CA PHE A 183 3.87 -6.39 -16.35
C PHE A 183 3.11 -5.73 -17.52
N SER A 184 2.72 -6.53 -18.51
CA SER A 184 1.96 -6.05 -19.67
C SER A 184 0.44 -6.06 -19.43
N LYS A 185 -0.05 -6.91 -18.52
CA LYS A 185 -1.47 -7.10 -18.22
C LYS A 185 -1.69 -7.30 -16.72
N ALA A 186 -2.83 -6.83 -16.22
CA ALA A 186 -3.26 -7.04 -14.85
C ALA A 186 -4.71 -7.56 -14.80
N ILE A 187 -4.93 -8.63 -14.03
CA ILE A 187 -6.27 -9.12 -13.68
C ILE A 187 -6.63 -8.51 -12.31
N LEU A 188 -7.77 -7.84 -12.21
CA LEU A 188 -8.16 -7.09 -11.01
C LEU A 188 -9.20 -7.86 -10.20
N LEU A 189 -8.90 -8.10 -8.92
CA LEU A 189 -9.82 -8.68 -7.94
C LEU A 189 -10.07 -7.71 -6.78
N GLY A 190 -11.32 -7.62 -6.32
CA GLY A 190 -11.69 -6.75 -5.19
C GLY A 190 -11.53 -5.25 -5.48
N CYS A 191 -11.52 -4.83 -6.75
CA CYS A 191 -11.41 -3.43 -7.18
C CYS A 191 -12.79 -2.82 -7.45
N ASP A 192 -13.66 -2.92 -6.46
CA ASP A 192 -15.12 -2.79 -6.58
C ASP A 192 -15.64 -1.43 -7.10
N TYR A 193 -14.86 -0.36 -6.92
CA TYR A 193 -15.23 0.98 -7.38
C TYR A 193 -14.99 1.19 -8.88
N LEU A 194 -14.34 0.26 -9.57
CA LEU A 194 -14.24 0.27 -11.04
C LEU A 194 -15.45 -0.39 -11.71
N GLY A 195 -16.27 -1.12 -10.95
CA GLY A 195 -17.45 -1.81 -11.45
C GLY A 195 -18.65 -0.88 -11.67
N LYS A 196 -19.60 -1.35 -12.48
CA LYS A 196 -20.94 -0.76 -12.62
C LYS A 196 -21.99 -1.85 -12.39
N PRO A 197 -22.83 -1.76 -11.34
CA PRO A 197 -22.82 -0.74 -10.29
C PRO A 197 -21.57 -0.80 -9.41
N VAL A 198 -21.21 0.32 -8.78
CA VAL A 198 -20.12 0.39 -7.80
C VAL A 198 -20.51 -0.45 -6.58
N ILE A 199 -19.63 -1.36 -6.16
CA ILE A 199 -19.79 -2.08 -4.88
C ILE A 199 -18.98 -1.35 -3.80
N ARG A 200 -19.58 -1.18 -2.63
CA ARG A 200 -18.94 -0.59 -1.45
C ARG A 200 -18.84 -1.60 -0.32
N GLY A 201 -17.87 -1.36 0.55
CA GLY A 201 -17.51 -2.23 1.67
C GLY A 201 -16.20 -2.94 1.42
N HIS A 202 -15.80 -3.72 2.42
CA HIS A 202 -14.55 -4.49 2.40
C HIS A 202 -14.82 -5.95 2.73
N PHE A 203 -13.97 -6.85 2.24
CA PHE A 203 -14.15 -8.28 2.50
C PHE A 203 -14.06 -8.63 4.00
N TYR A 204 -13.32 -7.84 4.77
CA TYR A 204 -13.11 -8.04 6.21
C TYR A 204 -14.16 -7.36 7.10
N ALA A 205 -15.08 -6.58 6.53
CA ALA A 205 -16.16 -5.98 7.32
C ALA A 205 -17.24 -7.03 7.64
N ASP A 206 -17.90 -6.95 8.79
CA ASP A 206 -19.01 -7.86 9.11
C ASP A 206 -20.25 -7.61 8.24
N SER A 207 -20.39 -6.40 7.71
CA SER A 207 -21.50 -6.04 6.83
C SER A 207 -21.41 -6.71 5.45
N LYS A 208 -22.58 -6.97 4.85
CA LYS A 208 -22.65 -7.37 3.44
C LYS A 208 -22.22 -6.19 2.55
N PRO A 209 -21.53 -6.45 1.42
CA PRO A 209 -21.26 -5.42 0.43
C PRO A 209 -22.58 -4.82 -0.06
N PHE A 210 -22.59 -3.53 -0.38
CA PHE A 210 -23.77 -2.83 -0.84
C PHE A 210 -23.46 -2.03 -2.10
N TYR A 211 -24.46 -1.86 -2.95
CA TYR A 211 -24.32 -1.14 -4.21
C TYR A 211 -24.44 0.36 -3.96
N GLY A 212 -23.46 1.13 -4.42
CA GLY A 212 -23.55 2.58 -4.48
C GLY A 212 -24.35 3.02 -5.70
N VAL A 213 -25.06 4.14 -5.58
CA VAL A 213 -25.57 4.87 -6.73
C VAL A 213 -24.39 5.66 -7.31
N SER A 214 -24.06 5.43 -8.57
CA SER A 214 -23.00 6.15 -9.31
C SER A 214 -23.44 7.56 -9.69
#